data_AF-A0A2S9KDT7-F1
#
_entry.id   AF-A0A2S9KDT7-F1
#
_cell.length_a   1.000
_cell.length_b   1.000
_cell.length_c   1.000
_cell.angle_alpha   90.00
_cell.angle_beta   90.00
_cell.angle_gamma   90.00
#
_symmetry.space_group_name_H-M   'P 1'
#
loop_
_entity.id
_entity.type
_entity.pdbx_description
1 polymer ?
#
loop_
_entity_poly.entity_id
_entity_poly.type
_entity_poly.pdbx_seq_one_letter_code
_entity_poly.pdbx_strand_id
1 'polypeptide(L)'
;MADTASIELVHAPVVDLPARIQTALARIMGCDGGGLDTLTYRERSLLARLTRNISLQDPYRSIRVSVDTLAGALQTCHKTIQRTFNTLKGKGWITRDQVKKRSGMQIADTWFTARALEVLGLTVRPSSRAASDNMSGASSLSTMSEDSQQIPGHVEQKKRIPEDLTLLEQMGLKPGAIFKLMGEATKMGHRLGQIVRAATPLIRAAEFPFGYLRKLIETDRDWANYTCAATLREKEATQVVEVKVQKETAQAVIDAAMPAGALLTNAAGKQVWMMRYGAVYSCPVGDLDKSESLRGYARVADLAKMAEAIQAGKLFVYGSKRE
;
A
#
# COMPACT_ATOMS: atom_id res chain seq x y z
N MET A 1 35.94 -57.38 8.79
CA MET A 1 36.04 -56.05 8.17
C MET A 1 34.85 -55.25 8.66
N ALA A 2 35.07 -54.35 9.61
CA ALA A 2 34.04 -53.47 10.15
C ALA A 2 34.49 -52.04 9.82
N ASP A 3 33.79 -51.41 8.88
CA ASP A 3 34.06 -50.04 8.44
C ASP A 3 33.64 -49.05 9.53
N THR A 4 34.64 -48.50 10.22
CA THR A 4 34.50 -47.29 11.02
C THR A 4 34.48 -46.08 10.10
N ALA A 5 33.30 -45.72 9.62
CA ALA A 5 33.07 -44.44 8.95
C ALA A 5 33.06 -43.32 10.00
N SER A 6 34.19 -42.62 10.10
CA SER A 6 34.33 -41.38 10.87
C SER A 6 33.33 -40.34 10.38
N ILE A 7 32.34 -40.02 11.21
CA ILE A 7 31.43 -38.91 10.98
C ILE A 7 32.20 -37.63 11.34
N GLU A 8 32.75 -36.96 10.33
CA GLU A 8 33.26 -35.60 10.48
C GLU A 8 32.09 -34.68 10.83
N LEU A 9 32.00 -34.33 12.12
CA LEU A 9 31.06 -33.36 12.63
C LEU A 9 31.48 -31.97 12.14
N VAL A 10 30.93 -31.55 10.99
CA VAL A 10 31.07 -30.19 10.46
C VAL A 10 30.62 -29.21 11.55
N HIS A 11 31.58 -28.65 12.29
CA HIS A 11 31.31 -27.64 13.30
C HIS A 11 30.89 -26.37 12.57
N ALA A 12 29.63 -25.97 12.75
CA ALA A 12 29.16 -24.66 12.29
C ALA A 12 30.11 -23.58 12.82
N PRO A 13 30.48 -22.58 12.00
CA PRO A 13 31.39 -21.53 12.44
C PRO A 13 30.84 -20.86 13.69
N VAL A 14 31.71 -20.69 14.69
CA VAL A 14 31.37 -19.97 15.92
C VAL A 14 31.08 -18.52 15.54
N VAL A 15 29.79 -18.19 15.45
CA VAL A 15 29.37 -16.80 15.24
C VAL A 15 29.51 -16.09 16.58
N ASP A 16 30.56 -15.28 16.69
CA ASP A 16 30.76 -14.45 17.87
C ASP A 16 29.63 -13.43 18.01
N LEU A 17 29.08 -13.35 19.23
CA LEU A 17 28.10 -12.32 19.54
C LEU A 17 28.79 -10.95 19.55
N PRO A 18 28.12 -9.86 19.16
CA PRO A 18 28.68 -8.52 19.30
C PRO A 18 29.09 -8.22 20.74
N ALA A 19 30.17 -7.46 20.92
CA ALA A 19 30.77 -7.17 22.23
C ALA A 19 29.75 -6.67 23.27
N ARG A 20 28.81 -5.80 22.88
CA ARG A 20 27.75 -5.29 23.78
C ARG A 20 26.85 -6.40 24.33
N ILE A 21 26.52 -7.40 23.51
CA ILE A 21 25.73 -8.56 23.95
C ILE A 21 26.60 -9.45 24.85
N GLN A 22 27.87 -9.66 24.52
CA GLN A 22 28.79 -10.42 25.37
C GLN A 22 28.92 -9.78 26.77
N THR A 23 29.13 -8.47 26.84
CA THR A 23 29.20 -7.72 28.11
C THR A 23 27.88 -7.84 28.89
N ALA A 24 26.73 -7.71 28.22
CA ALA A 24 25.44 -7.86 28.87
C ALA A 24 25.27 -9.27 29.47
N LEU A 25 25.69 -10.32 28.73
CA LEU A 25 25.65 -11.69 29.22
C LEU A 25 26.60 -11.91 30.41
N ALA A 26 27.81 -11.36 30.35
CA ALA A 26 28.75 -11.39 31.45
C ALA A 26 28.15 -10.77 32.71
N ARG A 27 27.54 -9.58 32.60
CA ARG A 27 26.87 -8.91 33.73
C ARG A 27 25.74 -9.73 34.33
N ILE A 28 24.90 -10.33 33.49
CA ILE A 28 23.80 -11.19 33.93
C ILE A 28 24.33 -12.39 34.71
N MET A 29 25.35 -13.08 34.20
CA MET A 29 25.85 -14.30 34.83
C MET A 29 26.76 -14.01 36.04
N GLY A 30 27.53 -12.93 35.98
CA GLY A 30 28.41 -12.44 37.05
C GLY A 30 27.69 -11.76 38.22
N CYS A 31 26.42 -11.37 38.04
CA CYS A 31 25.66 -10.56 39.01
C CYS A 31 26.31 -9.21 39.30
N ASP A 32 26.79 -8.51 38.26
CA ASP A 32 27.64 -7.32 38.37
C ASP A 32 26.88 -6.04 38.82
N GLY A 33 26.03 -6.14 39.85
CA GLY A 33 25.27 -5.04 40.44
C GLY A 33 23.97 -4.70 39.70
N GLY A 34 23.42 -3.52 40.00
CA GLY A 34 22.17 -3.02 39.40
C GLY A 34 20.89 -3.80 39.78
N GLY A 35 20.98 -4.69 40.76
CA GLY A 35 19.91 -5.59 41.20
C GLY A 35 19.90 -6.97 40.52
N LEU A 36 20.91 -7.30 39.69
CA LEU A 36 21.02 -8.62 39.06
C LEU A 36 21.30 -9.74 40.08
N ASP A 37 21.94 -9.42 41.20
CA ASP A 37 22.16 -10.27 42.36
C ASP A 37 20.85 -10.76 43.00
N THR A 38 19.78 -9.97 42.90
CA THR A 38 18.44 -10.35 43.40
C THR A 38 17.71 -11.35 42.50
N LEU A 39 18.28 -11.68 41.33
CA LEU A 39 17.70 -12.62 40.39
C LEU A 39 18.20 -14.05 40.64
N THR A 40 17.26 -14.99 40.70
CA THR A 40 17.59 -16.41 40.74
C THR A 40 18.31 -16.83 39.47
N TYR A 41 19.10 -17.91 39.53
CA TYR A 41 19.79 -18.45 38.35
C TYR A 41 18.84 -18.66 37.16
N ARG A 42 17.61 -19.14 37.40
CA ARG A 42 16.60 -19.34 36.37
C ARG A 42 16.14 -18.04 35.72
N GLU A 43 15.94 -17.00 36.52
CA GLU A 43 15.60 -15.65 36.02
C GLU A 43 16.73 -15.07 35.17
N ARG A 44 17.98 -15.22 35.63
CA ARG A 44 19.18 -14.78 34.92
C ARG A 44 19.37 -15.53 33.60
N SER A 45 19.18 -16.85 33.59
CA SER A 45 19.25 -17.65 32.38
C SER A 45 18.18 -17.27 31.35
N LEU A 46 16.94 -17.00 31.78
CA LEU A 46 15.90 -16.50 30.87
C LEU A 46 16.24 -15.10 30.34
N LEU A 47 16.71 -14.20 31.20
CA LEU A 47 17.15 -12.86 30.84
C LEU A 47 18.27 -12.92 29.79
N ALA A 48 19.29 -13.75 30.01
CA ALA A 48 20.40 -13.97 29.09
C ALA A 48 19.93 -14.49 27.71
N ARG A 49 18.97 -15.42 27.68
CA ARG A 49 18.40 -15.91 26.40
C ARG A 49 17.64 -14.80 25.66
N LEU A 50 16.94 -13.92 26.36
CA LEU A 50 16.30 -12.75 25.75
C LEU A 50 17.35 -11.77 25.22
N THR A 51 18.40 -11.49 25.98
CA THR A 51 19.49 -10.57 25.60
C THR A 51 20.19 -11.00 24.31
N ARG A 52 20.34 -12.30 24.05
CA ARG A 52 20.90 -12.81 22.78
C ARG A 52 20.07 -12.45 21.55
N ASN A 53 18.79 -12.11 21.71
CA ASN A 53 17.85 -11.82 20.64
C ASN A 53 17.51 -10.33 20.51
N ILE A 54 18.25 -9.45 21.20
CA ILE A 54 18.02 -8.01 21.14
C ILE A 54 18.59 -7.39 19.86
N SER A 55 17.91 -6.36 19.34
CA SER A 55 18.43 -5.52 18.27
C SER A 55 19.41 -4.48 18.86
N LEU A 56 20.66 -4.47 18.40
CA LEU A 56 21.63 -3.46 18.84
C LEU A 56 21.42 -2.07 18.23
N GLN A 57 20.78 -2.01 17.06
CA GLN A 57 20.41 -0.76 16.40
C GLN A 57 19.26 -0.05 17.13
N ASP A 58 18.38 -0.84 17.76
CA ASP A 58 17.25 -0.33 18.52
C ASP A 58 16.97 -1.26 19.72
N PRO A 59 17.67 -1.04 20.86
CA PRO A 59 17.53 -1.84 22.08
C PRO A 59 16.14 -1.74 22.73
N TYR A 60 15.35 -0.72 22.37
CA TYR A 60 13.99 -0.52 22.89
C TYR A 60 12.95 -1.29 22.07
N ARG A 61 13.34 -1.99 21.01
CA ARG A 61 12.43 -2.81 20.21
C ARG A 61 12.01 -4.08 20.96
N SER A 62 10.80 -4.56 20.68
CA SER A 62 10.32 -5.80 21.26
C SER A 62 11.13 -7.02 20.79
N ILE A 63 11.41 -7.90 21.73
CA ILE A 63 12.02 -9.22 21.54
C ILE A 63 10.89 -10.24 21.42
N ARG A 64 10.86 -10.95 20.29
CA ARG A 64 9.85 -11.98 19.98
C ARG A 64 10.53 -13.33 19.87
N VAL A 65 10.40 -14.14 20.91
CA VAL A 65 10.88 -15.53 20.93
C VAL A 65 9.76 -16.42 21.47
N SER A 66 9.52 -17.56 20.83
CA SER A 66 8.48 -18.50 21.26
C SER A 66 8.81 -19.10 22.62
N VAL A 67 7.77 -19.48 23.36
CA VAL A 67 7.95 -20.18 24.64
C VAL A 67 8.61 -21.53 24.43
N ASP A 68 8.29 -22.23 23.33
CA ASP A 68 8.92 -23.50 22.95
C ASP A 68 10.44 -23.38 22.77
N THR A 69 10.89 -22.35 22.04
CA THR A 69 12.33 -22.13 21.80
C THR A 69 13.07 -21.81 23.10
N LEU A 70 12.45 -21.05 24.01
CA LEU A 70 13.04 -20.75 25.32
C LEU A 70 13.03 -21.98 26.24
N ALA A 71 11.95 -22.75 26.23
CA ALA A 71 11.80 -24.00 26.97
C ALA A 71 12.86 -25.03 26.56
N GLY A 72 13.01 -25.28 25.25
CA GLY A 72 14.02 -26.19 24.72
C GLY A 72 15.45 -25.72 25.03
N ALA A 73 15.73 -24.43 24.88
CA ALA A 73 17.05 -23.88 25.14
C ALA A 73 17.47 -23.90 26.62
N LEU A 74 16.50 -23.74 27.53
CA LEU A 74 16.74 -23.77 28.97
C LEU A 74 16.50 -25.14 29.59
N GLN A 75 16.06 -26.12 28.79
CA GLN A 75 15.65 -27.45 29.23
C GLN A 75 14.62 -27.40 30.37
N THR A 76 13.58 -26.58 30.22
CA THR A 76 12.49 -26.44 31.20
C THR A 76 11.12 -26.49 30.53
N CYS A 77 10.04 -26.65 31.30
CA CYS A 77 8.67 -26.64 30.77
C CYS A 77 8.07 -25.23 30.61
N HIS A 78 7.06 -25.09 29.76
CA HIS A 78 6.34 -23.83 29.48
C HIS A 78 5.83 -23.14 30.74
N LYS A 79 5.27 -23.90 31.68
CA LYS A 79 4.76 -23.38 32.96
C LYS A 79 5.86 -22.68 33.76
N THR A 80 7.08 -23.22 33.72
CA THR A 80 8.25 -22.64 34.37
C THR A 80 8.67 -21.35 33.68
N ILE A 81 8.76 -21.35 32.35
CA ILE A 81 9.07 -20.14 31.57
C ILE A 81 8.06 -19.03 31.84
N GLN A 82 6.76 -19.33 31.81
CA GLN A 82 5.72 -18.35 32.07
C GLN A 82 5.77 -17.81 33.51
N ARG A 83 6.09 -18.66 34.50
CA ARG A 83 6.31 -18.21 35.88
C ARG A 83 7.51 -17.26 35.96
N THR A 84 8.63 -17.61 35.33
CA THR A 84 9.84 -16.77 35.32
C THR A 84 9.63 -15.45 34.58
N PHE A 85 8.81 -15.42 33.53
CA PHE A 85 8.37 -14.16 32.91
C PHE A 85 7.61 -13.27 33.90
N ASN A 86 6.68 -13.85 34.67
CA ASN A 86 5.90 -13.09 35.65
C ASN A 86 6.79 -12.55 36.77
N THR A 87 7.78 -13.32 37.24
CA THR A 87 8.72 -12.84 38.28
C THR A 87 9.65 -11.75 37.76
N LEU A 88 10.21 -11.89 36.55
CA LEU A 88 11.01 -10.84 35.92
C LEU A 88 10.22 -9.55 35.68
N LYS A 89 8.94 -9.68 35.28
CA LYS A 89 8.02 -8.54 35.14
C LYS A 89 7.76 -7.88 36.49
N GLY A 90 7.47 -8.66 37.53
CA GLY A 90 7.25 -8.15 38.89
C GLY A 90 8.47 -7.44 39.48
N LYS A 91 9.68 -7.90 39.14
CA LYS A 91 10.96 -7.28 39.53
C LYS A 91 11.36 -6.09 38.63
N GLY A 92 10.57 -5.76 37.61
CA GLY A 92 10.79 -4.60 36.76
C GLY A 92 11.94 -4.75 35.74
N TRP A 93 12.31 -5.98 35.37
CA TRP A 93 13.34 -6.23 34.34
C TRP A 93 12.78 -6.20 32.92
N ILE A 94 11.51 -6.57 32.77
CA ILE A 94 10.85 -6.65 31.47
C ILE A 94 9.42 -6.13 31.55
N THR A 95 8.91 -5.67 30.43
CA THR A 95 7.47 -5.55 30.17
C THR A 95 7.09 -6.55 29.11
N ARG A 96 5.88 -7.11 29.21
CA ARG A 96 5.40 -8.12 28.27
C ARG A 96 3.91 -7.93 28.03
N ASP A 97 3.55 -7.87 26.76
CA ASP A 97 2.17 -7.82 26.28
C ASP A 97 1.89 -9.03 25.39
N GLN A 98 0.74 -9.67 25.61
CA GLN A 98 0.34 -10.87 24.88
C GLN A 98 -0.88 -10.55 24.02
N VAL A 99 -0.67 -10.52 22.71
CA VAL A 99 -1.74 -10.26 21.74
C VAL A 99 -2.17 -11.57 21.11
N LYS A 100 -3.45 -11.92 21.29
CA LYS A 100 -4.09 -13.01 20.56
C LYS A 100 -4.47 -12.51 19.16
N LYS A 101 -3.94 -13.12 18.11
CA LYS A 101 -4.38 -12.85 16.73
C LYS A 101 -5.62 -13.68 16.39
N ARG A 102 -6.39 -13.23 15.39
CA ARG A 102 -7.59 -13.93 14.89
C ARG A 102 -7.27 -15.35 14.39
N SER A 103 -6.04 -15.62 14.00
CA SER A 103 -5.56 -16.95 13.55
C SER A 103 -5.28 -17.94 14.69
N GLY A 104 -5.62 -17.62 15.94
CA GLY A 104 -5.30 -18.44 17.11
C GLY A 104 -3.84 -18.35 17.59
N MET A 105 -2.95 -17.76 16.78
CA MET A 105 -1.53 -17.58 17.15
C MET A 105 -1.39 -16.49 18.22
N GLN A 106 -0.75 -16.86 19.33
CA GLN A 106 -0.44 -15.95 20.43
C GLN A 106 0.97 -15.38 20.23
N ILE A 107 1.07 -14.07 20.02
CA ILE A 107 2.37 -13.39 19.95
C ILE A 107 2.53 -12.60 21.24
N ALA A 108 3.67 -12.81 21.90
CA ALA A 108 4.06 -12.04 23.07
C ALA A 108 5.19 -11.09 22.70
N ASP A 109 4.92 -9.80 22.76
CA ASP A 109 5.95 -8.77 22.66
C ASP A 109 6.57 -8.56 24.04
N THR A 110 7.90 -8.68 24.13
CA THR A 110 8.66 -8.47 25.38
C THR A 110 9.65 -7.36 25.18
N TRP A 111 9.66 -6.38 26.08
CA TRP A 111 10.63 -5.30 26.10
C TRP A 111 11.46 -5.39 27.36
N PHE A 112 12.73 -4.99 27.28
CA PHE A 112 13.48 -4.64 28.47
C PHE A 112 13.00 -3.28 28.99
N THR A 113 12.95 -3.13 30.30
CA THR A 113 12.72 -1.80 30.90
C THR A 113 13.94 -0.90 30.65
N ALA A 114 13.76 0.41 30.74
CA ALA A 114 14.87 1.36 30.65
C ALA A 114 15.99 1.02 31.64
N ARG A 115 15.61 0.71 32.89
CA ARG A 115 16.53 0.23 33.93
C ARG A 115 17.32 -1.01 33.49
N ALA A 116 16.64 -2.02 32.92
CA ALA A 116 17.31 -3.24 32.49
C ALA A 116 18.33 -2.95 31.37
N LEU A 117 17.97 -2.11 30.38
CA LEU A 117 18.89 -1.75 29.30
C LEU A 117 20.14 -1.02 29.82
N GLU A 118 19.98 -0.12 30.79
CA GLU A 118 21.09 0.59 31.42
C GLU A 118 22.02 -0.37 32.19
N VAL A 119 21.46 -1.20 33.07
CA VAL A 119 22.25 -2.16 33.86
C VAL A 119 22.99 -3.14 32.95
N LEU A 120 22.34 -3.61 31.90
CA LEU A 120 22.94 -4.52 30.93
C LEU A 120 23.96 -3.87 29.99
N GLY A 121 24.08 -2.53 29.98
CA GLY A 121 24.98 -1.81 29.07
C GLY A 121 24.53 -1.83 27.61
N LEU A 122 23.24 -2.10 27.39
CA LEU A 122 22.61 -2.16 26.07
C LEU A 122 22.13 -0.79 25.58
N THR A 123 22.25 0.24 26.41
CA THR A 123 22.13 1.65 26.02
C THR A 123 23.33 2.43 26.55
N VAL A 124 23.81 3.38 25.75
CA VAL A 124 24.80 4.35 26.23
C VAL A 124 24.01 5.46 26.87
N ARG A 125 24.08 5.57 28.20
CA ARG A 125 23.67 6.80 28.87
C ARG A 125 24.60 7.90 28.31
N PRO A 126 24.11 8.98 27.68
CA PRO A 126 24.98 10.13 27.46
C PRO A 126 25.45 10.52 28.85
N SER A 127 26.74 10.32 29.09
CA SER A 127 27.37 10.70 30.35
C SER A 127 27.07 12.19 30.54
N SER A 128 26.15 12.51 31.45
CA SER A 128 26.28 13.72 32.23
C SER A 128 27.64 13.58 32.89
N ARG A 129 28.65 14.19 32.28
CA ARG A 129 30.01 14.21 32.79
C ARG A 129 29.93 14.82 34.18
N ALA A 130 29.96 13.96 35.19
CA ALA A 130 30.31 14.35 36.53
C ALA A 130 31.70 14.99 36.43
N ALA A 131 31.76 16.26 36.83
CA ALA A 131 32.99 16.99 37.04
C ALA A 131 33.91 16.17 37.96
N SER A 132 35.09 15.84 37.45
CA SER A 132 36.26 15.53 38.25
C SER A 132 37.47 15.78 37.37
N ASP A 133 38.22 16.80 37.75
CA ASP A 133 39.42 17.30 37.13
C ASP A 133 40.52 16.23 37.02
N ASN A 134 41.21 16.17 35.87
CA ASN A 134 42.60 16.63 35.73
C ASN A 134 43.27 16.15 34.42
N MET A 135 43.79 17.13 33.67
CA MET A 135 45.10 17.22 32.97
C MET A 135 45.54 16.04 32.08
N SER A 136 45.95 16.16 30.81
CA SER A 136 46.56 17.25 30.03
C SER A 136 46.56 16.83 28.55
N GLY A 137 46.72 17.81 27.64
CA GLY A 137 47.40 17.56 26.36
C GLY A 137 46.57 17.83 25.10
N ALA A 138 46.53 19.11 24.74
CA ALA A 138 46.26 19.68 23.43
C ALA A 138 46.11 18.72 22.21
N SER A 139 45.02 18.89 21.48
CA SER A 139 45.12 19.41 20.10
C SER A 139 43.76 19.91 19.63
N SER A 140 43.64 21.24 19.61
CA SER A 140 42.54 21.98 19.02
C SER A 140 42.68 22.01 17.52
N LEU A 141 41.65 21.55 16.81
CA LEU A 141 41.24 22.14 15.53
C LEU A 141 39.71 22.17 15.50
N SER A 142 39.18 23.32 15.91
CA SER A 142 37.81 23.76 15.62
C SER A 142 37.74 24.28 14.19
N THR A 143 36.59 24.08 13.53
CA THR A 143 35.83 24.99 12.65
C THR A 143 34.78 24.10 11.94
N MET A 144 33.46 24.31 11.95
CA MET A 144 32.63 25.46 12.25
C MET A 144 31.30 25.06 12.92
N SER A 145 30.86 25.95 13.80
CA SER A 145 29.49 26.09 14.30
C SER A 145 28.57 26.68 13.22
N GLU A 146 27.29 26.34 13.29
CA GLU A 146 26.09 27.15 12.98
C GLU A 146 24.90 26.17 13.04
N ASP A 147 23.78 26.41 13.71
CA ASP A 147 23.30 27.56 14.45
C ASP A 147 22.20 27.03 15.40
N SER A 148 22.12 27.61 16.59
CA SER A 148 21.11 27.28 17.59
C SER A 148 19.93 28.19 17.39
N GLN A 149 18.81 27.65 16.91
CA GLN A 149 17.52 28.28 17.11
C GLN A 149 16.63 27.40 17.98
N GLN A 150 16.48 27.87 19.22
CA GLN A 150 15.39 27.50 20.12
C GLN A 150 14.06 27.76 19.40
N ILE A 151 13.20 26.74 19.33
CA ILE A 151 11.76 26.92 19.09
C ILE A 151 11.01 26.34 20.30
N PRO A 152 10.33 27.18 21.11
CA PRO A 152 9.36 26.74 22.10
C PRO A 152 8.11 26.22 21.38
N GLY A 153 7.68 25.00 21.72
CA GLY A 153 6.41 24.43 21.25
C GLY A 153 6.60 23.18 20.41
N HIS A 154 6.87 22.05 21.07
CA HIS A 154 6.60 20.74 20.46
C HIS A 154 5.08 20.55 20.43
N VAL A 155 4.44 21.13 19.42
CA VAL A 155 3.11 20.67 19.00
C VAL A 155 3.35 19.29 18.41
N GLU A 156 2.81 18.26 19.05
CA GLU A 156 2.73 16.92 18.47
C GLU A 156 2.23 17.07 17.03
N GLN A 157 3.11 16.91 16.04
CA GLN A 157 2.70 16.82 14.66
C GLN A 157 1.97 15.47 14.55
N LYS A 158 0.65 15.49 14.80
CA LYS A 158 -0.25 14.40 14.44
C LYS A 158 0.12 14.00 13.02
N LYS A 159 0.71 12.81 12.87
CA LYS A 159 1.15 12.27 11.57
C LYS A 159 -0.07 12.26 10.65
N ARG A 160 -0.21 13.30 9.83
CA ARG A 160 -1.33 13.43 8.91
C ARG A 160 -1.13 12.40 7.81
N ILE A 161 -2.16 11.61 7.56
CA ILE A 161 -2.19 10.68 6.45
C ILE A 161 -2.25 11.52 5.16
N PRO A 162 -1.45 11.19 4.13
CA PRO A 162 -1.57 11.84 2.82
C PRO A 162 -2.99 11.76 2.25
N GLU A 163 -3.44 12.80 1.55
CA GLU A 163 -4.81 12.91 1.01
C GLU A 163 -5.23 11.67 0.21
N ASP A 164 -4.34 11.13 -0.63
CA ASP A 164 -4.54 9.93 -1.44
C ASP A 164 -4.93 8.68 -0.64
N LEU A 165 -4.63 8.65 0.66
CA LEU A 165 -4.84 7.52 1.57
C LEU A 165 -5.98 7.77 2.58
N THR A 166 -6.61 8.95 2.55
CA THR A 166 -7.78 9.25 3.39
C THR A 166 -8.99 8.37 3.05
N LEU A 167 -9.08 7.91 1.79
CA LEU A 167 -10.07 6.90 1.37
C LEU A 167 -9.95 5.59 2.15
N LEU A 168 -8.73 5.18 2.53
CA LEU A 168 -8.52 3.98 3.34
C LEU A 168 -8.99 4.17 4.78
N GLU A 169 -8.90 5.39 5.30
CA GLU A 169 -9.41 5.73 6.63
C GLU A 169 -10.95 5.68 6.66
N GLN A 170 -11.60 6.22 5.61
CA GLN A 170 -13.06 6.10 5.43
C GLN A 170 -13.52 4.63 5.31
N MET A 171 -12.66 3.76 4.75
CA MET A 171 -12.89 2.31 4.67
C MET A 171 -12.60 1.55 5.98
N GLY A 172 -12.27 2.26 7.07
CA GLY A 172 -12.07 1.68 8.40
C GLY A 172 -10.66 1.16 8.68
N LEU A 173 -9.66 1.46 7.84
CA LEU A 173 -8.27 1.16 8.19
C LEU A 173 -7.73 2.18 9.19
N LYS A 174 -7.13 1.68 10.28
CA LYS A 174 -6.45 2.52 11.25
C LYS A 174 -5.20 3.18 10.63
N PRO A 175 -4.84 4.42 11.03
CA PRO A 175 -3.64 5.11 10.54
C PRO A 175 -2.36 4.26 10.59
N GLY A 176 -2.14 3.54 11.71
CA GLY A 176 -0.97 2.67 11.86
C GLY A 176 -0.91 1.51 10.84
N ALA A 177 -2.06 1.01 10.40
CA ALA A 177 -2.13 -0.02 9.37
C ALA A 177 -1.80 0.56 7.99
N ILE A 178 -2.25 1.79 7.70
CA ILE A 178 -1.93 2.52 6.48
C ILE A 178 -0.42 2.78 6.40
N PHE A 179 0.20 3.29 7.48
CA PHE A 179 1.66 3.51 7.51
C PHE A 179 2.45 2.21 7.35
N LYS A 180 1.95 1.09 7.88
CA LYS A 180 2.56 -0.22 7.65
C LYS A 180 2.49 -0.63 6.18
N LEU A 181 1.34 -0.48 5.53
CA LEU A 181 1.18 -0.77 4.10
C LEU A 181 2.04 0.15 3.23
N MET A 182 2.20 1.42 3.60
CA MET A 182 3.13 2.33 2.92
C MET A 182 4.56 1.82 2.98
N GLY A 183 5.00 1.38 4.16
CA GLY A 183 6.34 0.80 4.34
C GLY A 183 6.53 -0.50 3.57
N GLU A 184 5.52 -1.36 3.51
CA GLU A 184 5.56 -2.60 2.72
C GLU A 184 5.57 -2.30 1.21
N ALA A 185 4.75 -1.36 0.73
CA ALA A 185 4.74 -0.93 -0.67
C ALA A 185 6.09 -0.33 -1.11
N THR A 186 6.66 0.53 -0.26
CA THR A 186 7.95 1.19 -0.53
C THR A 186 9.08 0.16 -0.67
N LYS A 187 9.06 -0.91 0.13
CA LYS A 187 10.05 -2.01 0.03
C LYS A 187 9.95 -2.79 -1.29
N MET A 188 8.74 -2.87 -1.86
CA MET A 188 8.49 -3.50 -3.15
C MET A 188 8.66 -2.52 -4.32
N GLY A 189 9.08 -1.27 -4.08
CA GLY A 189 9.24 -0.26 -5.12
C GLY A 189 7.93 0.38 -5.61
N HIS A 190 6.81 0.14 -4.93
CA HIS A 190 5.51 0.68 -5.29
C HIS A 190 5.09 1.82 -4.35
N ARG A 191 4.33 2.79 -4.88
CA ARG A 191 3.70 3.84 -4.06
C ARG A 191 2.26 3.44 -3.75
N LEU A 192 1.93 3.27 -2.46
CA LEU A 192 0.62 2.80 -2.01
C LEU A 192 -0.55 3.59 -2.60
N GLY A 193 -0.40 4.92 -2.73
CA GLY A 193 -1.44 5.78 -3.33
C GLY A 193 -1.81 5.39 -4.77
N GLN A 194 -0.84 4.93 -5.58
CA GLN A 194 -1.11 4.49 -6.96
C GLN A 194 -1.91 3.19 -6.98
N ILE A 195 -1.56 2.25 -6.10
CA ILE A 195 -2.29 0.98 -5.94
C ILE A 195 -3.75 1.26 -5.54
N VAL A 196 -3.95 2.14 -4.55
CA VAL A 196 -5.28 2.51 -4.07
C VAL A 196 -6.09 3.17 -5.18
N ARG A 197 -5.53 4.17 -5.87
CA ARG A 197 -6.19 4.85 -6.98
C ARG A 197 -6.64 3.86 -8.06
N ALA A 198 -5.74 2.99 -8.48
CA ALA A 198 -5.99 2.05 -9.56
C ALA A 198 -7.00 0.94 -9.21
N ALA A 199 -7.04 0.50 -7.95
CA ALA A 199 -7.86 -0.62 -7.48
C ALA A 199 -9.02 -0.19 -6.55
N THR A 200 -9.34 1.11 -6.46
CA THR A 200 -10.37 1.67 -5.56
C THR A 200 -11.67 0.85 -5.51
N PRO A 201 -12.33 0.50 -6.63
CA PRO A 201 -13.60 -0.23 -6.58
C PRO A 201 -13.45 -1.66 -6.06
N LEU A 202 -12.32 -2.32 -6.35
CA LEU A 202 -12.04 -3.68 -5.86
C LEU A 202 -11.73 -3.67 -4.36
N ILE A 203 -11.03 -2.64 -3.89
CA ILE A 203 -10.73 -2.45 -2.46
C ILE A 203 -12.03 -2.21 -1.68
N ARG A 204 -12.97 -1.42 -2.24
CA ARG A 204 -14.28 -1.17 -1.61
C ARG A 204 -15.12 -2.44 -1.48
N ALA A 205 -15.05 -3.33 -2.47
CA ALA A 205 -15.78 -4.60 -2.45
C ALA A 205 -15.14 -5.67 -1.56
N ALA A 206 -13.91 -5.46 -1.08
CA ALA A 206 -13.18 -6.45 -0.31
C ALA A 206 -13.67 -6.50 1.15
N GLU A 207 -14.00 -7.71 1.63
CA GLU A 207 -14.36 -7.97 3.03
C GLU A 207 -13.20 -7.64 4.00
N PHE A 208 -11.95 -7.81 3.54
CA PHE A 208 -10.74 -7.53 4.32
C PHE A 208 -9.76 -6.62 3.56
N PRO A 209 -9.97 -5.29 3.57
CA PRO A 209 -9.19 -4.34 2.79
C PRO A 209 -7.67 -4.40 3.06
N PHE A 210 -7.25 -4.56 4.32
CA PHE A 210 -5.83 -4.63 4.68
C PHE A 210 -5.13 -5.86 4.06
N GLY A 211 -5.74 -7.04 4.15
CA GLY A 211 -5.17 -8.27 3.61
C GLY A 211 -5.15 -8.26 2.08
N TYR A 212 -6.20 -7.71 1.48
CA TYR A 212 -6.29 -7.53 0.04
C TYR A 212 -5.20 -6.59 -0.49
N LEU A 213 -5.01 -5.42 0.15
CA LEU A 213 -3.95 -4.47 -0.21
C LEU A 213 -2.56 -5.10 -0.11
N ARG A 214 -2.30 -5.91 0.92
CA ARG A 214 -1.03 -6.61 1.05
C ARG A 214 -0.76 -7.56 -0.12
N LYS A 215 -1.76 -8.32 -0.56
CA LYS A 215 -1.65 -9.16 -1.76
C LYS A 215 -1.40 -8.33 -3.02
N LEU A 216 -2.05 -7.16 -3.15
CA LEU A 216 -1.80 -6.28 -4.29
C LEU A 216 -0.37 -5.73 -4.29
N ILE A 217 0.17 -5.38 -3.12
CA ILE A 217 1.55 -4.93 -2.96
C ILE A 217 2.56 -6.03 -3.32
N GLU A 218 2.25 -7.30 -2.99
CA GLU A 218 3.10 -8.45 -3.35
C GLU A 218 3.06 -8.79 -4.84
N THR A 219 2.07 -8.30 -5.58
CA THR A 219 1.94 -8.58 -7.01
C THR A 219 2.79 -7.60 -7.81
N ASP A 220 3.75 -8.11 -8.57
CA ASP A 220 4.60 -7.30 -9.46
C ASP A 220 3.79 -6.82 -10.68
N ARG A 221 3.17 -5.65 -10.53
CA ARG A 221 2.39 -4.97 -11.57
C ARG A 221 2.79 -3.51 -11.60
N ASP A 222 2.77 -2.93 -12.79
CA ASP A 222 2.95 -1.48 -12.95
C ASP A 222 1.67 -0.74 -12.52
N TRP A 223 1.59 -0.44 -11.23
CA TRP A 223 0.47 0.26 -10.63
C TRP A 223 0.33 1.72 -11.07
N ALA A 224 1.35 2.30 -11.72
CA ALA A 224 1.24 3.66 -12.29
C ALA A 224 0.35 3.68 -13.54
N ASN A 225 0.40 2.60 -14.33
CA ASN A 225 -0.36 2.44 -15.58
C ASN A 225 -1.54 1.47 -15.46
N TYR A 226 -1.70 0.80 -14.31
CA TYR A 226 -2.76 -0.17 -14.10
C TYR A 226 -4.13 0.53 -13.98
N THR A 227 -5.10 0.02 -14.74
CA THR A 227 -6.53 0.31 -14.54
C THR A 227 -7.24 -0.99 -14.20
N CYS A 228 -7.97 -1.03 -13.08
CA CYS A 228 -8.68 -2.26 -12.72
C CYS A 228 -9.80 -2.59 -13.74
N ALA A 229 -10.10 -3.88 -13.88
CA ALA A 229 -11.14 -4.35 -14.80
C ALA A 229 -12.53 -3.74 -14.52
N ALA A 230 -12.81 -3.34 -13.27
CA ALA A 230 -14.07 -2.69 -12.92
C ALA A 230 -14.18 -1.28 -13.52
N THR A 231 -13.11 -0.47 -13.45
CA THR A 231 -13.10 0.87 -14.06
C THR A 231 -13.05 0.81 -15.59
N LEU A 232 -12.44 -0.24 -16.15
CA LEU A 232 -12.48 -0.48 -17.60
C LEU A 232 -13.92 -0.75 -18.06
N ARG A 233 -14.64 -1.65 -17.37
CA ARG A 233 -16.06 -1.95 -17.67
C ARG A 233 -16.99 -0.77 -17.46
N GLU A 234 -16.76 0.04 -16.42
CA GLU A 234 -17.54 1.27 -16.23
C GLU A 234 -17.31 2.25 -17.38
N LYS A 235 -16.06 2.44 -17.81
CA LYS A 235 -15.76 3.28 -18.99
C LYS A 235 -16.37 2.74 -20.27
N GLU A 236 -16.32 1.43 -20.49
CA GLU A 236 -16.96 0.77 -21.64
C GLU A 236 -18.49 0.93 -21.58
N ALA A 237 -19.11 0.77 -20.41
CA ALA A 237 -20.55 0.97 -20.23
C ALA A 237 -20.95 2.43 -20.48
N THR A 238 -20.20 3.40 -19.96
CA THR A 238 -20.45 4.83 -20.19
C THR A 238 -20.25 5.18 -21.66
N GLN A 239 -19.21 4.67 -22.32
CA GLN A 239 -19.01 4.87 -23.76
C GLN A 239 -20.15 4.28 -24.59
N VAL A 240 -20.65 3.09 -24.24
CA VAL A 240 -21.80 2.49 -24.93
C VAL A 240 -23.07 3.31 -24.74
N VAL A 241 -23.28 3.89 -23.54
CA VAL A 241 -24.41 4.79 -23.27
C VAL A 241 -24.25 6.11 -24.02
N GLU A 242 -23.07 6.73 -24.00
CA GLU A 242 -22.78 7.98 -24.73
C GLU A 242 -22.98 7.81 -26.24
N VAL A 243 -22.49 6.70 -26.82
CA VAL A 243 -22.68 6.40 -28.25
C VAL A 243 -24.17 6.18 -28.58
N LYS A 244 -24.94 5.54 -27.69
CA LYS A 244 -26.40 5.39 -27.87
C LYS A 244 -27.12 6.74 -27.81
N VAL A 245 -26.82 7.57 -26.80
CA VAL A 245 -27.41 8.90 -26.65
C VAL A 245 -27.07 9.79 -27.85
N GLN A 246 -25.82 9.80 -28.31
CA GLN A 246 -25.40 10.54 -29.50
C GLN A 246 -26.13 10.06 -30.77
N LYS A 247 -26.35 8.75 -30.90
CA LYS A 247 -27.10 8.19 -32.03
C LYS A 247 -28.59 8.57 -31.97
N GLU A 248 -29.19 8.53 -30.79
CA GLU A 248 -30.60 8.92 -30.56
C GLU A 248 -30.81 10.41 -30.81
N THR A 249 -29.92 11.28 -30.34
CA THR A 249 -29.99 12.73 -30.61
C THR A 249 -29.78 13.05 -32.08
N ALA A 250 -28.81 12.41 -32.74
CA ALA A 250 -28.61 12.56 -34.19
C ALA A 250 -29.84 12.11 -34.98
N GLN A 251 -30.47 11.00 -34.59
CA GLN A 251 -31.70 10.52 -35.21
C GLN A 251 -32.86 11.51 -35.01
N ALA A 252 -33.02 12.07 -33.81
CA ALA A 252 -34.07 13.07 -33.54
C ALA A 252 -33.91 14.35 -34.38
N VAL A 253 -32.68 14.82 -34.60
CA VAL A 253 -32.39 15.97 -35.47
C VAL A 253 -32.76 15.66 -36.93
N ILE A 254 -32.43 14.46 -37.39
CA ILE A 254 -32.74 14.00 -38.75
C ILE A 254 -34.26 13.86 -38.95
N ASP A 255 -34.96 13.27 -37.99
CA ASP A 255 -36.42 13.11 -38.03
C ASP A 255 -37.14 14.47 -38.03
N ALA A 256 -36.65 15.43 -37.24
CA ALA A 256 -37.17 16.80 -37.21
C ALA A 256 -36.95 17.55 -38.54
N ALA A 257 -35.85 17.28 -39.24
CA ALA A 257 -35.52 17.89 -40.53
C ALA A 257 -36.22 17.22 -41.73
N MET A 258 -36.71 15.99 -41.58
CA MET A 258 -37.44 15.25 -42.61
C MET A 258 -38.87 14.88 -42.18
N PRO A 259 -39.75 15.84 -41.87
CA PRO A 259 -41.14 15.54 -41.56
C PRO A 259 -41.85 14.95 -42.79
N ALA A 260 -42.64 13.89 -42.59
CA ALA A 260 -43.57 13.33 -43.58
C ALA A 260 -42.96 12.93 -44.95
N GLY A 261 -41.76 12.36 -44.95
CA GLY A 261 -41.12 11.88 -46.20
C GLY A 261 -40.45 12.98 -47.03
N ALA A 262 -40.20 14.15 -46.40
CA ALA A 262 -39.40 15.21 -47.01
C ALA A 262 -38.01 14.68 -47.40
N LEU A 263 -37.55 15.18 -48.55
CA LEU A 263 -36.28 14.84 -49.16
C LEU A 263 -35.28 15.95 -48.83
N LEU A 264 -34.06 15.61 -48.41
CA LEU A 264 -33.00 16.59 -48.21
C LEU A 264 -32.02 16.55 -49.39
N THR A 265 -31.45 17.68 -49.78
CA THR A 265 -30.41 17.78 -50.80
C THR A 265 -29.27 18.66 -50.32
N ASN A 266 -28.11 18.52 -50.96
CA ASN A 266 -26.96 19.36 -50.73
C ASN A 266 -26.98 20.57 -51.69
N ALA A 267 -26.10 21.53 -51.43
CA ALA A 267 -25.93 22.70 -52.30
C ALA A 267 -25.55 22.36 -53.76
N ALA A 268 -24.96 21.19 -54.00
CA ALA A 268 -24.60 20.73 -55.34
C ALA A 268 -25.80 20.14 -56.12
N GLY A 269 -26.91 19.81 -55.44
CA GLY A 269 -28.10 19.25 -56.07
C GLY A 269 -27.90 17.92 -56.78
N LYS A 270 -26.89 17.13 -56.41
CA LYS A 270 -26.56 15.85 -57.08
C LYS A 270 -27.09 14.62 -56.35
N GLN A 271 -27.34 14.75 -55.06
CA GLN A 271 -27.71 13.65 -54.15
C GLN A 271 -28.88 14.09 -53.29
N VAL A 272 -29.82 13.17 -53.10
CA VAL A 272 -30.99 13.34 -52.23
C VAL A 272 -30.94 12.32 -51.12
N TRP A 273 -31.20 12.75 -49.90
CA TRP A 273 -31.38 11.90 -48.73
C TRP A 273 -32.85 11.80 -48.37
N MET A 274 -33.30 10.59 -48.05
CA MET A 274 -34.69 10.30 -47.72
C MET A 274 -34.80 9.26 -46.62
N MET A 275 -35.83 9.39 -45.78
CA MET A 275 -36.17 8.39 -44.76
C MET A 275 -37.06 7.30 -45.36
N ARG A 276 -36.61 6.04 -45.28
CA ARG A 276 -37.40 4.86 -45.67
C ARG A 276 -37.15 3.71 -44.71
N TYR A 277 -38.21 2.99 -44.34
CA TYR A 277 -38.15 1.82 -43.47
C TYR A 277 -37.35 2.05 -42.16
N GLY A 278 -37.44 3.27 -41.59
CA GLY A 278 -36.70 3.63 -40.38
C GLY A 278 -35.20 3.86 -40.56
N ALA A 279 -34.70 4.04 -41.78
CA ALA A 279 -33.31 4.39 -42.06
C ALA A 279 -33.19 5.49 -43.13
N VAL A 280 -32.08 6.22 -43.11
CA VAL A 280 -31.76 7.21 -44.14
C VAL A 280 -31.07 6.53 -45.32
N TYR A 281 -31.57 6.81 -46.52
CA TYR A 281 -30.94 6.42 -47.78
C TYR A 281 -30.56 7.64 -48.60
N SER A 282 -29.40 7.58 -49.25
CA SER A 282 -29.01 8.51 -50.30
C SER A 282 -29.32 7.91 -51.67
N CYS A 283 -29.84 8.74 -52.57
CA CYS A 283 -30.15 8.44 -53.96
C CYS A 283 -29.62 9.57 -54.85
N PRO A 284 -28.93 9.28 -55.96
CA PRO A 284 -28.58 10.29 -56.95
C PRO A 284 -29.86 10.96 -57.50
N VAL A 285 -29.81 12.28 -57.75
CA VAL A 285 -30.99 13.02 -58.27
C VAL A 285 -31.49 12.44 -59.59
N GLY A 286 -30.57 12.06 -60.50
CA GLY A 286 -30.93 11.48 -61.81
C GLY A 286 -31.57 10.09 -61.75
N ASP A 287 -31.58 9.45 -60.58
CA ASP A 287 -32.27 8.18 -60.37
C ASP A 287 -33.68 8.37 -59.79
N LEU A 288 -34.08 9.58 -59.37
CA LEU A 288 -35.42 9.81 -58.84
C LEU A 288 -36.53 9.59 -59.87
N ASP A 289 -36.27 9.80 -61.16
CA ASP A 289 -37.26 9.61 -62.22
C ASP A 289 -37.45 8.13 -62.61
N LYS A 290 -36.55 7.25 -62.15
CA LYS A 290 -36.63 5.81 -62.40
C LYS A 290 -37.65 5.15 -61.47
N SER A 291 -38.22 4.03 -61.92
CA SER A 291 -39.02 3.15 -61.06
C SER A 291 -38.23 2.77 -59.81
N GLU A 292 -38.91 2.61 -58.68
CA GLU A 292 -38.31 2.42 -57.36
C GLU A 292 -37.33 1.24 -57.30
N SER A 293 -37.61 0.16 -58.04
CA SER A 293 -36.75 -1.02 -58.14
C SER A 293 -35.43 -0.79 -58.90
N LEU A 294 -35.31 0.30 -59.64
CA LEU A 294 -34.15 0.65 -60.46
C LEU A 294 -33.31 1.79 -59.88
N ARG A 295 -33.66 2.30 -58.69
CA ARG A 295 -32.92 3.39 -58.04
C ARG A 295 -31.73 2.86 -57.26
N GLY A 296 -30.59 3.53 -57.39
CA GLY A 296 -29.39 3.24 -56.60
C GLY A 296 -29.51 3.76 -55.17
N TYR A 297 -30.10 2.97 -54.27
CA TYR A 297 -30.15 3.31 -52.85
C TYR A 297 -28.84 2.95 -52.14
N ALA A 298 -28.23 3.91 -51.46
CA ALA A 298 -27.14 3.67 -50.52
C ALA A 298 -27.56 4.08 -49.11
N ARG A 299 -27.43 3.17 -48.15
CA ARG A 299 -27.78 3.45 -46.75
C ARG A 299 -26.72 4.34 -46.11
N VAL A 300 -27.15 5.39 -45.40
CA VAL A 300 -26.23 6.24 -44.64
C VAL A 300 -25.87 5.55 -43.33
N ALA A 301 -24.58 5.29 -43.12
CA ALA A 301 -24.06 4.65 -41.91
C ALA A 301 -23.75 5.65 -40.79
N ASP A 302 -23.38 6.89 -41.14
CA ASP A 302 -22.94 7.93 -40.21
C ASP A 302 -24.01 9.01 -40.04
N LEU A 303 -24.94 8.77 -39.12
CA LEU A 303 -26.04 9.68 -38.81
C LEU A 303 -25.56 10.95 -38.09
N ALA A 304 -24.44 10.88 -37.35
CA ALA A 304 -23.89 12.02 -36.63
C ALA A 304 -23.42 13.11 -37.60
N LYS A 305 -22.63 12.75 -38.62
CA LYS A 305 -22.20 13.70 -39.66
C LYS A 305 -23.37 14.29 -40.45
N MET A 306 -24.43 13.52 -40.66
CA MET A 306 -25.62 14.01 -41.33
C MET A 306 -26.37 15.03 -40.47
N ALA A 307 -26.56 14.75 -39.16
CA ALA A 307 -27.16 15.68 -38.22
C ALA A 307 -26.35 16.99 -38.13
N GLU A 308 -25.01 16.90 -38.07
CA GLU A 308 -24.13 18.08 -38.14
C GLU A 308 -24.31 18.87 -39.43
N ALA A 309 -24.42 18.19 -40.58
CA ALA A 309 -24.62 18.85 -41.87
C ALA A 309 -25.99 19.54 -41.99
N ILE A 310 -27.03 19.00 -41.35
CA ILE A 310 -28.36 19.62 -41.22
C ILE A 310 -28.26 20.86 -40.34
N GLN A 311 -27.66 20.76 -39.15
CA GLN A 311 -27.50 21.88 -38.22
C GLN A 311 -26.65 23.01 -38.82
N ALA A 312 -25.62 22.66 -39.59
CA ALA A 312 -24.78 23.61 -40.32
C ALA A 312 -25.46 24.20 -41.58
N GLY A 313 -26.72 23.83 -41.86
CA GLY A 313 -27.49 24.33 -43.01
C GLY A 313 -26.95 23.87 -44.38
N LYS A 314 -26.10 22.84 -44.41
CA LYS A 314 -25.53 22.30 -45.66
C LYS A 314 -26.49 21.36 -46.38
N LEU A 315 -27.43 20.79 -45.63
CA LEU A 315 -28.55 20.00 -46.13
C LEU A 315 -29.85 20.76 -45.92
N PHE A 316 -30.67 20.84 -46.96
CA PHE A 316 -31.95 21.55 -46.96
C PHE A 316 -32.98 20.78 -47.77
N VAL A 317 -34.26 21.12 -47.62
CA VAL A 317 -35.35 20.41 -48.26
C VAL A 317 -35.26 20.53 -49.79
N TYR A 318 -35.26 19.39 -50.47
CA TYR A 318 -35.27 19.27 -51.93
C TYR A 318 -36.58 19.82 -52.48
N GLY A 319 -36.49 20.74 -53.44
CA GLY A 319 -37.65 21.43 -54.02
C GLY A 319 -37.96 22.79 -53.38
N SER A 320 -37.37 23.13 -52.24
CA SER A 320 -37.38 24.51 -51.74
C SER A 320 -36.44 25.37 -52.60
N LYS A 321 -37.00 26.30 -53.39
CA LYS A 321 -36.22 27.31 -54.12
C LYS A 321 -35.45 28.18 -53.12
N ARG A 322 -34.16 28.43 -53.40
CA ARG A 322 -33.42 29.50 -52.76
C ARG A 322 -34.02 30.84 -53.23
N GLU A 323 -34.46 31.67 -52.30
CA GLU A 323 -34.43 33.13 -52.47
C GLU A 323 -33.00 33.63 -52.24
#